data_AF-A0A2I0IZ14-F1
#
_entry.id   AF-A0A2I0IZ14-F1
#
_cell.length_a   1.000
_cell.length_b   1.000
_cell.length_c   1.000
_cell.angle_alpha   90.00
_cell.angle_beta   90.00
_cell.angle_gamma   90.00
#
_symmetry.space_group_name_H-M   'P 1'
#
loop_
_entity.id
_entity.type
_entity.pdbx_description
1 polymer ?
#
loop_
_entity_poly.entity_id
_entity_poly.type
_entity_poly.pdbx_seq_one_letter_code
_entity_poly.pdbx_strand_id
1 'polypeptide(L)'
;MGSKSELEQYLDSPTEPESDSFDVLRWWNDKKSTYKVLSSMAKDILAIPVSTVASESAFSTSGRVLDQFRSSLTPKFVEALICAQDWLRSSLTPITIEQYLEDAEKYEEELSGTTTEIMMD
;
A
#
# COMPACT_ATOMS: atom_id res chain seq x y z
N MET A 1 45.47 1.96 4.29
CA MET A 1 44.32 1.03 4.26
C MET A 1 43.15 1.78 3.67
N GLY A 2 42.62 1.36 2.53
CA GLY A 2 41.36 1.93 2.01
C GLY A 2 40.20 1.52 2.93
N SER A 3 39.27 2.44 3.18
CA SER A 3 38.03 2.12 3.89
C SER A 3 37.22 1.13 3.05
N LYS A 4 36.82 0.00 3.63
CA LYS A 4 35.97 -0.99 2.95
C LYS A 4 34.61 -0.37 2.63
N SER A 5 34.12 -0.61 1.42
CA SER A 5 32.75 -0.26 0.99
C SER A 5 31.69 -1.03 1.77
N GLU A 6 30.44 -0.55 1.78
CA GLU A 6 29.31 -1.26 2.42
C GLU A 6 29.14 -2.69 1.86
N LEU A 7 29.34 -2.86 0.55
CA LEU A 7 29.25 -4.15 -0.12
C LEU A 7 30.34 -5.12 0.36
N GLU A 8 31.59 -4.68 0.40
CA GLU A 8 32.70 -5.50 0.91
C GLU A 8 32.47 -5.89 2.37
N GLN A 9 31.97 -4.96 3.20
CA GLN A 9 31.64 -5.26 4.59
C GLN A 9 30.50 -6.28 4.72
N TYR A 10 29.47 -6.21 3.86
CA TYR A 10 28.39 -7.19 3.83
C TYR A 10 28.88 -8.57 3.38
N LEU A 11 29.70 -8.64 2.33
CA LEU A 11 30.25 -9.90 1.82
C LEU A 11 31.22 -10.57 2.80
N ASP A 12 31.93 -9.79 3.61
CA ASP A 12 32.80 -10.30 4.68
C ASP A 12 32.04 -10.64 5.98
N SER A 13 30.76 -10.28 6.07
CA SER A 13 29.96 -10.54 7.28
C SER A 13 29.56 -12.01 7.37
N PRO A 14 29.47 -12.58 8.59
CA PRO A 14 28.98 -13.94 8.76
C PRO A 14 27.54 -14.06 8.25
N THR A 15 27.25 -15.21 7.62
CA THR A 15 25.90 -15.54 7.18
C THR A 15 24.98 -15.73 8.39
N GLU A 16 23.78 -15.15 8.32
CA GLU A 16 22.76 -15.39 9.34
C GLU A 16 22.36 -16.87 9.35
N PRO A 17 22.04 -17.44 10.53
CA PRO A 17 21.60 -18.82 10.61
C PRO A 17 20.29 -19.02 9.86
N GLU A 18 20.16 -20.18 9.21
CA GLU A 18 18.93 -20.57 8.52
C GLU A 18 17.79 -20.70 9.54
N SER A 19 16.67 -20.02 9.27
CA SER A 19 15.50 -19.99 10.13
C SER A 19 14.24 -19.84 9.29
N ASP A 20 13.23 -20.68 9.56
CA ASP A 20 11.93 -20.62 8.90
C ASP A 20 11.18 -19.30 9.18
N SER A 21 11.55 -18.59 10.24
CA SER A 21 10.96 -17.29 10.61
C SER A 21 11.84 -16.10 10.23
N PHE A 22 12.82 -16.28 9.34
CA PHE A 22 13.70 -15.20 8.92
C PHE A 22 12.97 -14.21 8.01
N ASP A 23 12.84 -12.97 8.46
CA ASP A 23 12.28 -11.87 7.67
C ASP A 23 13.41 -11.02 7.07
N VAL A 24 13.66 -11.24 5.77
CA VAL A 24 14.72 -10.56 5.02
C VAL A 24 14.51 -9.04 4.92
N LEU A 25 13.25 -8.58 4.84
CA LEU A 25 12.95 -7.15 4.74
C LEU A 25 13.18 -6.45 6.08
N ARG A 26 12.78 -7.11 7.17
CA ARG A 26 13.07 -6.64 8.53
C ARG A 26 14.56 -6.62 8.80
N TRP A 27 15.30 -7.65 8.39
CA TRP A 27 16.76 -7.69 8.54
C TRP A 27 17.45 -6.50 7.85
N TRP A 28 17.11 -6.21 6.60
CA TRP A 28 17.64 -5.04 5.89
C TRP A 28 17.22 -3.72 6.53
N ASN A 29 16.03 -3.66 7.12
CA ASN A 29 15.58 -2.49 7.85
C ASN A 29 16.38 -2.25 9.13
N ASP A 30 16.72 -3.31 9.86
CA ASP A 30 17.52 -3.23 11.10
C ASP A 30 18.98 -2.86 10.79
N LYS A 31 19.52 -3.27 9.64
CA LYS A 31 20.88 -2.95 9.18
C LYS A 31 21.03 -1.61 8.46
N LYS A 32 19.96 -0.82 8.32
CA LYS A 32 19.97 0.44 7.55
C LYS A 32 20.99 1.48 8.03
N SER A 33 21.33 1.47 9.31
CA SER A 33 22.32 2.38 9.89
C SER A 33 23.75 1.99 9.51
N THR A 34 23.99 0.69 9.33
CA THR A 34 25.27 0.09 8.93
C THR A 34 25.47 0.11 7.43
N TYR A 35 24.44 -0.25 6.65
CA TYR A 35 24.49 -0.29 5.19
C TYR A 35 23.44 0.65 4.60
N LYS A 36 23.74 1.94 4.53
CA LYS A 36 22.74 2.96 4.16
C LYS A 36 22.31 2.83 2.70
N VAL A 37 23.27 2.67 1.81
CA VAL A 37 23.00 2.55 0.37
C VAL A 37 22.54 1.15 0.05
N LEU A 38 23.22 0.13 0.57
CA LEU A 38 22.91 -1.26 0.26
C LEU A 38 21.54 -1.69 0.79
N SER A 39 21.14 -1.25 1.98
CA SER A 39 19.79 -1.56 2.50
C SER A 39 18.67 -0.93 1.69
N SER A 40 18.91 0.25 1.10
CA SER A 40 17.95 0.90 0.21
C SER A 40 17.80 0.11 -1.08
N MET A 41 18.92 -0.25 -1.72
CA MET A 41 18.92 -1.08 -2.93
C MET A 41 18.28 -2.45 -2.69
N ALA A 42 18.58 -3.10 -1.56
CA ALA A 42 18.02 -4.39 -1.23
C ALA A 42 16.49 -4.32 -1.05
N LYS A 43 15.97 -3.27 -0.41
CA LYS A 43 14.53 -3.06 -0.29
C LYS A 43 13.86 -2.87 -1.65
N ASP A 44 14.46 -2.09 -2.54
CA ASP A 44 13.92 -1.87 -3.89
C ASP A 44 13.87 -3.16 -4.70
N ILE A 45 14.92 -3.99 -4.62
CA ILE A 45 15.00 -5.27 -5.34
C ILE A 45 14.03 -6.30 -4.76
N LEU A 46 13.96 -6.42 -3.42
CA LEU A 46 13.12 -7.41 -2.75
C LEU A 46 11.63 -7.05 -2.77
N ALA A 47 11.29 -5.78 -3.01
CA ALA A 47 9.90 -5.35 -3.18
C ALA A 47 9.31 -5.75 -4.54
N ILE A 48 10.13 -6.20 -5.49
CA ILE A 48 9.66 -6.64 -6.81
C ILE A 48 8.91 -7.97 -6.65
N PRO A 49 7.62 -8.04 -7.01
CA PRO A 49 6.89 -9.30 -6.94
C PRO A 49 7.50 -10.33 -7.89
N VAL A 50 7.80 -11.51 -7.37
CA VAL A 50 8.45 -12.61 -8.11
C VAL A 50 7.51 -13.22 -9.18
N SER A 51 6.20 -12.96 -9.09
CA SER A 51 5.20 -13.53 -9.99
C SER A 51 4.13 -12.52 -10.40
N THR A 52 3.63 -12.67 -11.62
CA THR A 52 2.44 -11.98 -12.16
C THR A 52 1.13 -12.45 -11.51
N VAL A 53 1.14 -13.49 -10.66
CA VAL A 53 -0.07 -13.98 -9.99
C VAL A 53 -0.70 -12.91 -9.08
N ALA A 54 0.10 -11.99 -8.52
CA ALA A 54 -0.43 -10.85 -7.76
C ALA A 54 -1.24 -9.89 -8.65
N SER A 55 -0.76 -9.60 -9.86
CA SER A 55 -1.49 -8.76 -10.82
C SER A 55 -2.70 -9.49 -11.42
N GLU A 56 -2.64 -10.81 -11.63
CA GLU A 56 -3.80 -11.62 -12.04
C GLU A 56 -4.88 -11.69 -10.95
N SER A 57 -4.50 -11.76 -9.67
CA SER A 57 -5.44 -11.72 -8.54
C SER A 57 -6.12 -10.36 -8.41
N ALA A 58 -5.38 -9.26 -8.57
CA ALA A 58 -5.95 -7.91 -8.64
C ALA A 58 -6.91 -7.77 -9.84
N PHE A 59 -6.56 -8.34 -11.00
CA PHE A 59 -7.42 -8.33 -12.19
C PHE A 59 -8.66 -9.22 -12.03
N SER A 60 -8.54 -10.38 -11.38
CA SER A 60 -9.67 -11.27 -11.10
C SER A 60 -10.64 -10.67 -10.09
N THR A 61 -10.12 -9.95 -9.08
CA THR A 61 -10.94 -9.23 -8.11
C THR A 61 -11.67 -8.06 -8.76
N SER A 62 -11.00 -7.30 -9.64
CA SER A 62 -11.66 -6.25 -10.43
C SER A 62 -12.70 -6.81 -11.39
N GLY A 63 -12.48 -8.01 -11.93
CA GLY A 63 -13.48 -8.73 -12.74
C GLY A 63 -14.77 -9.04 -11.98
N ARG A 64 -14.69 -9.48 -10.72
CA ARG A 64 -15.85 -9.92 -9.93
C ARG A 64 -16.60 -8.79 -9.22
N VAL A 65 -15.89 -7.79 -8.70
CA VAL A 65 -16.50 -6.68 -7.94
C VAL A 65 -17.16 -5.65 -8.87
N LEU A 66 -16.69 -5.52 -10.11
CA LEU A 66 -17.15 -4.46 -11.01
C LEU A 66 -18.10 -4.94 -12.11
N ASP A 67 -18.33 -6.24 -12.27
CA ASP A 67 -19.18 -6.80 -13.33
C ASP A 67 -20.58 -6.17 -13.39
N GLN A 68 -21.17 -5.82 -12.24
CA GLN A 68 -22.50 -5.19 -12.17
C GLN A 68 -22.53 -3.70 -12.59
N PHE A 69 -21.40 -2.99 -12.54
CA PHE A 69 -21.31 -1.55 -12.83
C PHE A 69 -20.37 -1.19 -14.00
N ARG A 70 -19.67 -2.17 -14.57
CA ARG A 70 -18.66 -1.98 -15.63
C ARG A 70 -19.20 -1.29 -16.89
N SER A 71 -20.47 -1.50 -17.22
CA SER A 71 -21.10 -0.84 -18.38
C SER A 71 -21.24 0.68 -18.21
N SER A 72 -21.16 1.20 -16.98
CA SER A 72 -21.34 2.61 -16.64
C SER A 72 -20.06 3.32 -16.19
N LEU A 73 -18.99 2.59 -15.88
CA LEU A 73 -17.78 3.15 -15.29
C LEU A 73 -16.65 3.23 -16.32
N THR A 74 -15.97 4.38 -16.35
CA THR A 74 -14.77 4.52 -17.17
C THR A 74 -13.61 3.69 -16.60
N PRO A 75 -12.68 3.18 -17.43
CA PRO A 75 -11.51 2.44 -16.95
C PRO A 75 -10.69 3.18 -15.89
N LYS A 76 -10.61 4.52 -15.98
CA LYS A 76 -9.92 5.38 -15.00
C LYS A 76 -10.59 5.35 -13.63
N PHE A 77 -11.93 5.30 -13.59
CA PHE A 77 -12.66 5.24 -12.33
C PHE A 77 -12.53 3.85 -11.69
N VAL A 78 -12.53 2.81 -12.50
CA VAL A 78 -12.24 1.43 -12.07
C VAL A 78 -10.85 1.33 -11.43
N GLU A 79 -9.82 1.88 -12.08
CA GLU A 79 -8.45 1.93 -11.54
C GLU A 79 -8.41 2.67 -10.19
N ALA A 80 -9.03 3.85 -10.12
CA ALA A 80 -9.09 4.63 -8.88
C ALA A 80 -9.76 3.86 -7.71
N LEU A 81 -10.86 3.14 -7.98
CA LEU A 81 -11.55 2.34 -6.96
C LEU A 81 -10.71 1.16 -6.46
N ILE A 82 -10.01 0.45 -7.36
CA ILE A 82 -9.14 -0.66 -6.99
C ILE A 82 -7.95 -0.15 -6.19
N CYS A 83 -7.30 0.92 -6.63
CA CYS A 83 -6.19 1.54 -5.89
C CYS A 83 -6.64 2.02 -4.49
N ALA A 84 -7.81 2.66 -4.39
CA ALA A 84 -8.36 3.07 -3.11
C ALA A 84 -8.63 1.87 -2.19
N GLN A 85 -9.22 0.80 -2.71
CA GLN A 85 -9.45 -0.43 -1.94
C GLN A 85 -8.13 -1.03 -1.41
N ASP A 86 -7.10 -1.12 -2.26
CA ASP A 86 -5.80 -1.67 -1.86
C ASP A 86 -5.09 -0.80 -0.81
N TRP A 87 -5.19 0.52 -0.92
CA TRP A 87 -4.65 1.45 0.08
C TRP A 87 -5.37 1.34 1.43
N LEU A 88 -6.70 1.24 1.43
CA LEU A 88 -7.50 1.06 2.64
C LEU A 88 -7.20 -0.28 3.34
N ARG A 89 -6.90 -1.34 2.57
CA ARG A 89 -6.47 -2.64 3.12
C ARG A 89 -5.04 -2.62 3.68
N SER A 90 -4.18 -1.76 3.16
CA SER A 90 -2.79 -1.60 3.61
C SER A 90 -2.68 -0.76 4.89
N SER A 91 -3.62 0.15 5.14
CA SER A 91 -3.69 0.87 6.41
C SER A 91 -4.13 -0.06 7.55
N LEU A 92 -3.30 -0.17 8.60
CA LEU A 92 -3.50 -1.06 9.76
C LEU A 92 -4.72 -0.74 10.66
N THR A 93 -5.66 0.07 10.19
CA THR A 93 -6.93 0.35 10.88
C THR A 93 -8.06 -0.27 10.08
N PRO A 94 -8.87 -1.17 10.67
CA PRO A 94 -10.13 -1.58 10.06
C PRO A 94 -10.96 -0.32 9.88
N ILE A 95 -11.04 0.13 8.65
CA ILE A 95 -11.96 1.18 8.26
C ILE A 95 -13.33 0.51 8.25
N THR A 96 -14.06 0.71 9.34
CA THR A 96 -15.44 0.23 9.44
C THR A 96 -16.28 1.08 8.49
N ILE A 97 -16.99 0.44 7.57
CA ILE A 97 -17.88 1.11 6.60
C ILE A 97 -18.88 2.04 7.32
N GLU A 98 -19.27 1.68 8.53
CA GLU A 98 -20.11 2.46 9.44
C GLU A 98 -19.54 3.88 9.67
N GLN A 99 -18.24 4.01 9.95
CA GLN A 99 -17.61 5.30 10.18
C GLN A 99 -17.65 6.20 8.93
N TYR A 100 -17.48 5.61 7.75
CA TYR A 100 -17.54 6.35 6.48
C TYR A 100 -18.95 6.78 6.11
N LEU A 101 -19.96 5.97 6.46
CA LEU A 101 -21.36 6.33 6.26
C LEU A 101 -21.75 7.48 7.18
N GLU A 102 -21.36 7.41 8.45
CA GLU A 102 -21.56 8.51 9.41
C GLU A 102 -20.87 9.80 8.96
N ASP A 103 -19.62 9.70 8.48
CA ASP A 103 -18.89 10.86 7.97
C ASP A 103 -19.56 11.43 6.71
N ALA A 104 -20.02 10.57 5.78
CA ALA A 104 -20.71 10.98 4.56
C ALA A 104 -22.08 11.63 4.85
N GLU A 105 -22.86 11.05 5.75
CA GLU A 105 -24.15 11.62 6.21
C GLU A 105 -23.94 12.99 6.85
N LYS A 106 -22.89 13.13 7.66
CA LYS A 106 -22.51 14.42 8.26
C LYS A 106 -22.17 15.47 7.20
N TYR A 107 -21.43 15.12 6.16
CA TYR A 107 -21.11 16.04 5.07
C TYR A 107 -22.36 16.46 4.27
N GLU A 108 -23.32 15.56 4.06
CA GLU A 108 -24.61 15.89 3.41
C GLU A 108 -25.46 16.81 4.30
N GLU A 109 -25.46 16.59 5.61
CA GLU A 109 -26.19 17.42 6.58
C GLU A 109 -25.61 18.85 6.67
N GLU A 110 -24.28 18.99 6.63
CA GLU A 110 -23.59 20.29 6.55
C GLU A 110 -23.90 21.04 5.24
N LEU A 111 -24.01 20.32 4.11
CA LEU A 111 -24.36 20.91 2.81
C LEU A 111 -25.84 21.37 2.76
N SER A 112 -26.72 20.62 3.42
CA SER A 112 -28.15 20.93 3.58
C SER A 112 -28.35 22.17 4.46
N GLY A 113 -27.65 22.26 5.60
CA GLY A 113 -27.73 23.41 6.51
C GLY A 113 -27.27 24.73 5.86
N THR A 114 -26.22 24.66 5.04
CA THR A 114 -25.70 25.83 4.30
C THR A 114 -26.70 26.32 3.24
N THR A 115 -27.46 25.40 2.63
CA THR A 115 -28.47 25.75 1.62
C THR A 115 -29.68 26.48 2.23
N THR A 116 -30.02 26.19 3.49
CA THR A 116 -31.13 26.87 4.18
C THR A 116 -30.80 28.29 4.65
N GLU A 117 -29.54 28.60 5.00
CA GLU A 117 -29.14 29.97 5.38
C GLU A 117 -29.12 30.93 4.18
N ILE A 118 -28.75 30.47 2.99
CA ILE A 118 -28.67 31.31 1.77
C ILE A 118 -30.08 31.66 1.23
N MET A 119 -31.12 30.90 1.59
CA MET A 119 -32.51 31.16 1.17
C MET A 119 -33.31 32.04 2.16
N MET A 120 -32.70 32.52 3.24
CA MET A 120 -33.35 33.37 4.26
C MET A 120 -32.91 34.84 4.25
N ASP A 121 -32.19 35.29 3.22
CA ASP A 121 -31.91 36.73 2.92
C ASP A 121 -32.58 37.17 1.61
#